data_AF-A0A2B9DNI2-F1
#
_entry.id   AF-A0A2B9DNI2-F1
#
_cell.length_a   1.000
_cell.length_b   1.000
_cell.length_c   1.000
_cell.angle_alpha   90.00
_cell.angle_beta   90.00
_cell.angle_gamma   90.00
#
_symmetry.space_group_name_H-M   'P 1'
#
loop_
_entity.id
_entity.type
_entity.pdbx_description
1 polymer ?
#
loop_
_entity_poly.entity_id
_entity_poly.type
_entity_poly.pdbx_seq_one_letter_code
_entity_poly.pdbx_strand_id
1 'polypeptide(L)' 'MLFDEQAKLAHAREVGIEEGMEKGKQVGIEEGKIQLIRGMHKNGMDIEDIAKFTNMELSEIRHILDK' A
#
# COMPACT_ATOMS: atom_id res chain seq x y z
N MET A 1 33.04 23.13 7.85
CA MET A 1 31.84 23.82 8.35
C MET A 1 30.78 23.99 7.26
N LEU A 2 30.91 24.88 6.26
CA LEU A 2 29.86 25.07 5.24
C LEU A 2 29.60 23.84 4.33
N PHE A 3 30.67 23.12 3.98
CA PHE A 3 30.56 21.87 3.21
C PHE A 3 29.86 20.74 3.97
N ASP A 4 30.04 20.69 5.30
CA ASP A 4 29.42 19.68 6.16
C ASP A 4 27.91 19.91 6.29
N GLU A 5 27.48 21.18 6.33
CA GLU A 5 26.05 21.53 6.35
C GLU A 5 25.34 21.21 5.03
N GLN A 6 25.97 21.51 3.90
CA GLN A 6 25.41 21.15 2.59
C GLN A 6 25.32 19.63 2.40
N ALA A 7 26.32 18.88 2.86
CA ALA A 7 26.30 17.42 2.81
C ALA A 7 25.17 16.84 3.69
N LYS A 8 24.99 17.37 4.90
CA LYS A 8 23.89 16.98 5.79
C LYS A 8 22.51 17.28 5.18
N LEU A 9 22.34 18.44 4.57
CA LEU A 9 21.08 18.81 3.91
C LEU A 9 20.79 17.93 2.69
N ALA A 10 21.81 17.64 1.87
CA ALA A 10 21.68 16.74 0.73
C ALA A 10 21.27 15.33 1.18
N HIS A 11 21.92 14.82 2.22
CA HIS A 11 21.59 13.51 2.80
C HIS A 11 20.17 13.47 3.39
N ALA A 12 19.77 14.50 4.15
CA ALA A 12 18.42 14.59 4.70
C ALA A 12 17.35 14.61 3.59
N ARG A 13 17.62 15.28 2.47
CA ARG A 13 16.73 15.31 1.30
C ARG A 13 16.65 13.94 0.62
N GLU A 14 17.78 13.27 0.45
CA GLU A 14 17.84 11.92 -0.14
C GLU A 14 17.02 10.93 0.69
N VAL A 15 17.27 10.86 2.00
CA VAL A 15 16.51 10.02 2.94
C VAL A 15 15.03 10.36 2.91
N GLY A 16 14.68 11.65 2.92
CA GLY A 16 13.27 12.08 2.85
C GLY A 16 12.56 11.65 1.56
N ILE A 17 13.26 11.64 0.43
CA ILE A 17 12.71 11.15 -0.85
C ILE A 17 12.54 9.64 -0.82
N GLU A 18 13.53 8.91 -0.32
CA GLU A 18 13.50 7.45 -0.19
C GLU A 18 12.33 7.01 0.71
N GLU A 19 12.22 7.57 1.91
CA GLU A 19 11.09 7.28 2.80
C GLU A 19 9.74 7.65 2.18
N GLY A 20 9.67 8.77 1.47
CA GLY A 20 8.45 9.21 0.79
C GLY A 20 8.02 8.22 -0.30
N MET A 21 8.97 7.74 -1.10
CA MET A 21 8.74 6.71 -2.11
C MET A 21 8.30 5.39 -1.50
N GLU A 22 8.94 4.94 -0.43
CA GLU A 22 8.57 3.70 0.25
C GLU A 22 7.16 3.77 0.84
N LYS A 23 6.84 4.85 1.56
CA LYS A 23 5.49 5.09 2.10
C LYS A 23 4.46 5.16 0.98
N GLY A 24 4.75 5.88 -0.10
CA GLY A 24 3.85 6.00 -1.26
C GLY A 24 3.59 4.64 -1.92
N LYS A 25 4.62 3.81 -2.08
CA LYS A 25 4.50 2.46 -2.62
C LYS A 25 3.63 1.57 -1.71
N GLN A 26 3.84 1.63 -0.40
CA GLN A 26 3.03 0.87 0.56
C GLN A 26 1.55 1.28 0.50
N VAL A 27 1.26 2.58 0.54
CA VAL A 27 -0.13 3.10 0.44
C VAL A 27 -0.76 2.66 -0.88
N GLY A 28 -0.05 2.80 -2.01
CA GLY A 28 -0.57 2.40 -3.31
C GLY A 28 -0.86 0.90 -3.42
N ILE A 29 -0.05 0.05 -2.80
CA ILE A 29 -0.30 -1.40 -2.74
C ILE A 29 -1.57 -1.69 -1.94
N GLU A 30 -1.75 -1.06 -0.77
CA GLU A 30 -2.94 -1.29 0.06
C GLU A 30 -4.22 -0.77 -0.60
N GLU A 31 -4.19 0.42 -1.22
CA GLU A 31 -5.32 0.93 -2.01
C GLU A 31 -5.64 0.03 -3.19
N GLY A 32 -4.62 -0.47 -3.89
CA GLY A 32 -4.77 -1.41 -5.00
C GLY A 32 -5.43 -2.71 -4.57
N LYS A 33 -5.04 -3.28 -3.42
CA LYS A 33 -5.69 -4.47 -2.84
C LYS A 33 -7.17 -4.19 -2.57
N ILE A 34 -7.50 -3.08 -1.90
CA ILE A 34 -8.89 -2.72 -1.59
C ILE A 34 -9.74 -2.60 -2.87
N GLN A 35 -9.22 -1.93 -3.89
CA GLN A 35 -9.91 -1.78 -5.18
C GLN A 35 -10.11 -3.13 -5.87
N LEU A 36 -9.10 -4.00 -5.85
CA LEU A 36 -9.17 -5.34 -6.42
C LEU A 36 -10.28 -6.17 -5.75
N ILE A 37 -10.29 -6.24 -4.41
CA ILE A 37 -11.28 -7.00 -3.63
C ILE A 37 -12.70 -6.49 -3.92
N ARG A 38 -12.92 -5.18 -3.85
CA ARG A 38 -14.21 -4.56 -4.15
C ARG A 38 -14.65 -4.81 -5.59
N GLY A 39 -13.72 -4.75 -6.55
CA GLY A 39 -13.96 -5.06 -7.95
C GLY A 39 -14.37 -6.51 -8.19
N MET A 40 -13.65 -7.46 -7.59
CA MET A 40 -13.95 -8.89 -7.68
C MET A 40 -15.34 -9.20 -7.09
N HIS A 41 -15.64 -8.68 -5.90
CA HIS A 41 -16.94 -8.85 -5.27
C HIS A 41 -18.08 -8.23 -6.07
N LYS A 42 -17.89 -7.01 -6.61
CA LYS A 42 -18.86 -6.34 -7.49
C LYS A 42 -19.16 -7.14 -8.76
N ASN A 43 -18.19 -7.92 -9.25
CA ASN A 43 -18.34 -8.79 -10.41
C ASN A 43 -18.97 -10.15 -10.07
N GLY A 44 -19.47 -10.34 -8.84
CA GLY A 44 -20.21 -11.52 -8.42
C GLY A 44 -19.35 -12.67 -7.90
N MET A 45 -18.06 -12.44 -7.66
CA MET A 45 -17.20 -13.43 -7.00
C MET A 45 -17.51 -13.48 -5.50
N ASP A 46 -17.66 -14.67 -4.95
CA ASP A 46 -17.85 -14.83 -3.51
C ASP A 46 -16.55 -14.58 -2.72
N ILE A 47 -16.71 -14.34 -1.42
CA ILE A 47 -15.59 -14.00 -0.54
C ILE A 47 -14.58 -15.15 -0.38
N GLU A 48 -14.99 -16.41 -0.57
CA GLU A 48 -14.12 -17.58 -0.43
C GLU A 48 -13.19 -17.72 -1.63
N ASP A 49 -13.72 -17.50 -2.82
CA ASP A 49 -12.92 -17.50 -4.04
C ASP A 49 -11.99 -16.28 -4.09
N ILE A 50 -12.45 -15.10 -3.66
CA ILE A 50 -11.58 -13.94 -3.52
C ILE A 50 -10.41 -14.27 -2.58
N ALA A 51 -10.67 -14.86 -1.41
CA ALA A 51 -9.64 -15.27 -0.46
C ALA A 51 -8.60 -16.21 -1.08
N LYS A 52 -9.06 -17.21 -1.85
CA LYS A 52 -8.17 -18.15 -2.55
C LYS A 52 -7.30 -17.45 -3.60
N PHE A 53 -7.86 -16.53 -4.39
CA PHE A 53 -7.14 -15.87 -5.47
C PHE A 53 -6.17 -14.79 -4.99
N THR A 54 -6.50 -14.09 -3.90
CA THR A 54 -5.65 -13.04 -3.35
C THR A 54 -4.75 -13.51 -2.21
N ASN A 55 -4.93 -14.76 -1.76
CA ASN A 55 -4.25 -15.33 -0.60
C ASN A 55 -4.39 -14.43 0.64
N MET A 56 -5.62 -13.94 0.87
CA MET A 56 -5.98 -13.08 1.99
C MET A 56 -6.97 -13.77 2.90
N GLU A 57 -6.97 -13.40 4.18
CA GLU A 57 -7.91 -13.95 5.15
C GLU A 57 -9.34 -13.47 4.90
N LEU A 58 -10.32 -14.33 5.15
CA LEU A 58 -11.75 -13.98 5.02
C LEU A 58 -12.12 -12.79 5.90
N SER A 59 -11.50 -12.65 7.07
CA SER A 59 -11.72 -11.53 7.99
C SER A 59 -11.26 -10.20 7.39
N GLU A 60 -10.11 -10.18 6.71
CA GLU A 60 -9.59 -8.99 6.04
C GLU A 60 -10.49 -8.58 4.87
N ILE A 61 -10.92 -9.55 4.06
CA ILE A 61 -11.83 -9.31 2.94
C ILE A 61 -13.16 -8.74 3.44
N ARG A 62 -13.74 -9.32 4.50
CA ARG A 62 -14.96 -8.78 5.14
C ARG A 62 -14.76 -7.35 5.62
N HIS A 63 -13.65 -7.07 6.30
CA HIS A 63 -13.35 -5.71 6.77
C HIS A 63 -13.24 -4.69 5.62
N ILE A 64 -12.74 -5.11 4.46
CA ILE A 64 -12.64 -4.27 3.25
C ILE A 64 -14.02 -4.02 2.61
N LEU A 65 -14.91 -5.02 2.64
CA LEU A 65 -16.24 -4.97 2.03
C LEU A 65 -17.31 -4.33 2.93
N ASP A 66 -17.13 -4.37 4.25
CA ASP A 66 -18.05 -3.77 5.24
C ASP A 66 -17.94 -2.22 5.33
N LYS A 67 -16.99 -1.61 4.61
CA LYS A 67 -16.80 -0.15 4.47
C LYS A 67 -17.30 0.37 3.14
#